data_AF-A0A959NML8-F1
#
_entry.id   AF-A0A959NML8-F1
#
_cell.length_a   1.000
_cell.length_b   1.000
_cell.length_c   1.000
_cell.angle_alpha   90.00
_cell.angle_beta   90.00
_cell.angle_gamma   90.00
#
_symmetry.space_group_name_H-M   'P 1'
#
loop_
_entity.id
_entity.type
_entity.pdbx_description
1 polymer ?
#
loop_
_entity_poly.entity_id
_entity_poly.type
_entity_poly.pdbx_seq_one_letter_code
_entity_poly.pdbx_strand_id
1 'polypeptide(L)'
;FKNTPTTCRKISLKTTHGKGGNLIKFLDSFVQDDFNLFATFDADLISLKPSWIIQMTEKILNHNAEYVIPIYSRSLYEGSTTNHFCFPLIYGLFGKIIRQPIAGDFMFSHDFCKKLHYSLKETPISIGNNILDYGIDIFFTLTAIKYKIPISQVVLDKKIHKPSHLKMEKMFSQIVVTMFEIIKTLKTDFVSSINSSEINFYNQYSQEFEIFSHKSFGIKKRKEIFIFLNKNEKFYKSFLRKNFKYLKNCHYNGFLSNHCWVIILLNFLEKYLKNELSNILLVKYLTPLFIWRSISHWIQAEKLTSFEAENEIINQAIFLRKSIKNIMINQF
;
A
#
# COMPACT_ATOMS: atom_id res chain seq x y z
N PHE A 1 6.21 27.66 7.93
CA PHE A 1 4.75 27.82 7.73
C PHE A 1 4.28 29.24 8.02
N LYS A 2 4.16 29.69 9.29
CA LYS A 2 3.61 31.03 9.59
C LYS A 2 4.40 32.16 8.92
N ASN A 3 5.72 32.07 8.90
CA ASN A 3 6.60 33.11 8.36
C ASN A 3 6.84 33.02 6.85
N THR A 4 6.34 31.98 6.17
CA THR A 4 6.52 31.81 4.71
C THR A 4 5.62 32.80 3.97
N PRO A 5 6.14 33.76 3.18
CA PRO A 5 5.33 34.70 2.43
C PRO A 5 4.50 33.99 1.36
N THR A 6 3.22 34.34 1.25
CA THR A 6 2.31 33.79 0.22
C THR A 6 1.12 34.73 0.04
N THR A 7 0.59 34.78 -1.18
CA THR A 7 -0.66 35.47 -1.51
C THR A 7 -1.89 34.67 -1.07
N CYS A 8 -1.74 33.37 -0.82
CA CYS A 8 -2.82 32.48 -0.42
C CYS A 8 -3.05 32.51 1.10
N ARG A 9 -4.30 32.30 1.52
CA ARG A 9 -4.65 32.15 2.94
C ARG A 9 -3.91 30.95 3.54
N LYS A 10 -3.25 31.16 4.68
CA LYS A 10 -2.62 30.09 5.48
C LYS A 10 -3.51 29.71 6.65
N ILE A 11 -3.87 28.43 6.74
CA ILE A 11 -4.65 27.88 7.86
C ILE A 11 -3.81 26.77 8.51
N SER A 12 -3.65 26.83 9.83
CA SER A 12 -2.98 25.77 10.60
C SER A 12 -4.03 24.98 11.36
N LEU A 13 -4.24 23.74 10.96
CA LEU A 13 -5.04 22.78 11.72
C LEU A 13 -4.13 22.00 12.68
N LYS A 14 -4.58 21.74 13.91
CA LYS A 14 -3.85 20.92 14.89
C LYS A 14 -4.67 19.69 15.23
N THR A 15 -4.02 18.54 15.30
CA THR A 15 -4.62 17.27 15.75
C THR A 15 -3.68 16.58 16.72
N THR A 16 -4.21 15.66 17.52
CA THR A 16 -3.45 14.82 18.47
C THR A 16 -3.03 13.47 17.86
N HIS A 17 -3.32 13.26 16.57
CA HIS A 17 -3.14 11.99 15.88
C HIS A 17 -2.10 12.10 14.77
N GLY A 18 -1.76 10.98 14.13
CA GLY A 18 -0.79 10.95 13.02
C GLY A 18 -1.37 11.48 11.71
N LYS A 19 -0.80 10.99 10.60
CA LYS A 19 -1.13 11.45 9.23
C LYS A 19 -2.63 11.40 8.96
N GLY A 20 -3.28 10.29 9.28
CA GLY A 20 -4.71 10.13 9.05
C GLY A 20 -5.59 11.09 9.83
N GLY A 21 -5.30 11.35 11.10
CA GLY A 21 -6.04 12.35 11.86
C GLY A 21 -5.92 13.75 11.25
N ASN A 22 -4.73 14.11 10.74
CA ASN A 22 -4.54 15.36 10.01
C ASN A 22 -5.38 15.42 8.73
N LEU A 23 -5.42 14.34 7.95
CA LEU A 23 -6.21 14.27 6.73
C LEU A 23 -7.73 14.25 6.99
N ILE A 24 -8.19 13.54 8.01
CA ILE A 24 -9.60 13.56 8.43
C ILE A 24 -9.99 14.98 8.83
N LYS A 25 -9.18 15.65 9.68
CA LYS A 25 -9.46 17.02 10.08
C LYS A 25 -9.45 17.98 8.89
N PHE A 26 -8.56 17.77 7.93
CA PHE A 26 -8.51 18.53 6.68
C PHE A 26 -9.82 18.36 5.88
N LEU A 27 -10.27 17.12 5.65
CA LEU A 27 -11.53 16.85 4.96
C LEU A 27 -12.72 17.47 5.71
N ASP A 28 -12.86 17.21 7.01
CA ASP A 28 -13.95 17.73 7.84
C ASP A 28 -14.04 19.27 7.82
N SER A 29 -12.88 19.94 7.77
CA SER A 29 -12.82 21.40 7.84
C SER A 29 -13.20 22.08 6.53
N PHE A 30 -13.03 21.40 5.39
CA PHE A 30 -13.10 22.04 4.06
C PHE A 30 -14.05 21.35 3.08
N VAL A 31 -14.69 20.24 3.44
CA VAL A 31 -15.63 19.51 2.55
C VAL A 31 -16.87 20.32 2.18
N GLN A 32 -17.24 21.34 2.97
CA GLN A 32 -18.37 22.23 2.68
C GLN A 32 -17.95 23.50 1.93
N ASP A 33 -16.65 23.75 1.80
CA ASP A 33 -16.13 24.94 1.11
C ASP A 33 -16.11 24.71 -0.41
N ASP A 34 -16.36 25.76 -1.19
CA ASP A 34 -16.42 25.70 -2.66
C ASP A 34 -15.02 25.67 -3.32
N PHE A 35 -14.18 24.71 -2.92
CA PHE A 35 -12.90 24.44 -3.59
C PHE A 35 -13.10 23.45 -4.73
N ASN A 36 -12.55 23.73 -5.91
CA ASN A 36 -12.62 22.79 -7.03
C ASN A 36 -11.72 21.55 -6.82
N LEU A 37 -10.56 21.76 -6.18
CA LEU A 37 -9.50 20.77 -6.06
C LEU A 37 -8.91 20.77 -4.65
N PHE A 38 -8.55 19.58 -4.19
CA PHE A 38 -7.85 19.34 -2.94
C PHE A 38 -6.53 18.63 -3.25
N ALA A 39 -5.48 18.96 -2.49
CA ALA A 39 -4.19 18.31 -2.63
C ALA A 39 -3.55 18.08 -1.27
N THR A 40 -2.80 16.99 -1.15
CA THR A 40 -2.05 16.63 0.05
C THR A 40 -0.59 16.39 -0.33
N PHE A 41 0.32 16.96 0.46
CA PHE A 41 1.76 16.73 0.32
C PHE A 41 2.37 16.50 1.70
N ASP A 42 3.25 15.52 1.82
CA ASP A 42 3.98 15.27 3.06
C ASP A 42 4.86 16.48 3.43
N ALA A 43 4.82 16.88 4.71
CA ALA A 43 5.47 18.10 5.17
C ALA A 43 7.00 18.02 5.25
N ASP A 44 7.58 16.82 5.19
CA ASP A 44 9.04 16.58 5.15
C ASP A 44 9.57 16.38 3.73
N LEU A 45 8.74 16.60 2.71
CA LEU A 45 9.13 16.55 1.32
C LEU A 45 10.06 17.74 0.97
N ILE A 46 11.29 17.43 0.57
CA ILE A 46 12.27 18.46 0.16
C ILE A 46 12.37 18.62 -1.37
N SER A 47 11.73 17.72 -2.12
CA SER A 47 11.83 17.63 -3.58
C SER A 47 10.60 18.20 -4.32
N LEU A 48 9.67 18.86 -3.62
CA LEU A 48 8.44 19.40 -4.23
C LEU A 48 8.77 20.46 -5.28
N LYS A 49 8.21 20.30 -6.49
CA LYS A 49 8.36 21.25 -7.60
C LYS A 49 7.00 21.79 -8.05
N PRO A 50 6.92 23.06 -8.52
CA PRO A 50 5.69 23.59 -9.10
C PRO A 50 5.13 22.73 -10.24
N SER A 51 6.01 22.14 -11.06
CA SER A 51 5.62 21.25 -12.17
C SER A 51 4.85 20.01 -11.72
N TRP A 52 5.05 19.52 -10.49
CA TRP A 52 4.30 18.39 -9.95
C TRP A 52 2.84 18.77 -9.73
N ILE A 53 2.61 19.96 -9.15
CA ILE A 53 1.27 20.49 -8.89
C ILE A 53 0.54 20.70 -10.22
N ILE A 54 1.20 21.35 -11.19
CA ILE A 54 0.64 21.61 -12.53
C ILE A 54 0.22 20.30 -13.21
N GLN A 55 1.13 19.32 -13.31
CA GLN A 55 0.83 18.04 -13.96
C GLN A 55 -0.33 17.28 -13.29
N MET A 56 -0.42 17.31 -11.95
CA MET A 56 -1.52 16.68 -11.22
C MET A 56 -2.85 17.43 -11.45
N THR A 57 -2.81 18.77 -11.46
CA THR A 57 -3.99 19.61 -11.69
C THR A 57 -4.55 19.42 -13.10
N GLU A 58 -3.70 19.37 -14.12
CA GLU A 58 -4.10 19.14 -15.51
C GLU A 58 -4.86 17.82 -15.71
N LYS A 59 -4.53 16.77 -14.95
CA LYS A 59 -5.26 15.49 -15.03
C LYS A 59 -6.73 15.63 -14.61
N ILE A 60 -7.03 16.50 -13.66
CA ILE A 60 -8.39 16.72 -13.17
C ILE A 60 -9.12 17.78 -14.01
N LEU A 61 -8.47 18.90 -14.31
CA LEU A 61 -9.07 20.00 -15.08
C LEU A 61 -9.44 19.59 -16.51
N ASN A 62 -8.70 18.67 -17.12
CA ASN A 62 -9.05 18.11 -18.43
C ASN A 62 -10.16 17.04 -18.35
N HIS A 63 -10.89 16.96 -17.23
CA HIS A 63 -11.99 16.02 -16.96
C HIS A 63 -11.68 14.53 -17.16
N ASN A 64 -10.39 14.16 -17.07
CA ASN A 64 -9.93 12.79 -17.29
C ASN A 64 -9.71 12.01 -15.97
N ALA A 65 -9.77 12.69 -14.82
CA ALA A 65 -9.54 12.11 -13.51
C ALA A 65 -10.30 12.88 -12.43
N GLU A 66 -10.65 12.19 -11.34
CA GLU A 66 -11.12 12.79 -10.09
C GLU A 66 -10.15 12.51 -8.93
N TYR A 67 -9.23 11.55 -9.10
CA TYR A 67 -8.20 11.22 -8.14
C TYR A 67 -6.88 10.96 -8.85
N VAL A 68 -5.83 11.66 -8.44
CA VAL A 68 -4.52 11.61 -9.06
C VAL A 68 -3.50 11.11 -8.06
N ILE A 69 -2.84 10.01 -8.41
CA ILE A 69 -1.83 9.34 -7.60
C ILE A 69 -0.47 9.49 -8.28
N PRO A 70 0.54 10.08 -7.62
CA PRO A 70 1.87 10.18 -8.19
C PRO A 70 2.58 8.83 -8.19
N ILE A 71 3.36 8.59 -9.24
CA ILE A 71 4.32 7.51 -9.31
C ILE A 71 5.71 8.14 -9.20
N TYR A 72 6.29 8.03 -8.01
CA TYR A 72 7.65 8.49 -7.76
C TYR A 72 8.69 7.46 -8.14
N SER A 73 9.82 7.88 -8.70
CA SER A 73 11.01 7.03 -8.76
C SER A 73 11.51 6.77 -7.34
N ARG A 74 11.72 5.48 -7.00
CA ARG A 74 12.15 5.03 -5.67
C ARG A 74 13.33 4.09 -5.75
N SER A 75 14.08 4.01 -4.65
CA SER A 75 15.08 2.97 -4.48
C SER A 75 14.46 1.58 -4.46
N LEU A 76 15.21 0.58 -4.95
CA LEU A 76 14.83 -0.84 -4.89
C LEU A 76 14.62 -1.34 -3.45
N TYR A 77 15.16 -0.62 -2.47
CA TYR A 77 15.02 -0.95 -1.06
C TYR A 77 13.82 -0.27 -0.37
N GLU A 78 13.07 0.56 -1.10
CA GLU A 78 11.93 1.33 -0.57
C GLU A 78 10.58 0.79 -1.04
N GLY A 79 9.52 1.20 -0.34
CA GLY A 79 8.15 0.91 -0.77
C GLY A 79 7.74 -0.56 -0.64
N SER A 80 8.36 -1.34 0.26
CA SER A 80 8.04 -2.77 0.40
C SER A 80 6.55 -3.05 0.66
N THR A 81 5.86 -2.21 1.45
CA THR A 81 4.41 -2.32 1.67
C THR A 81 3.62 -2.10 0.37
N THR A 82 4.03 -1.13 -0.43
CA THR A 82 3.46 -0.89 -1.76
C THR A 82 3.69 -2.09 -2.66
N ASN A 83 4.95 -2.50 -2.80
CA ASN A 83 5.45 -3.44 -3.80
C ASN A 83 4.99 -4.88 -3.52
N HIS A 84 5.01 -5.32 -2.26
CA HIS A 84 4.72 -6.71 -1.93
C HIS A 84 3.32 -6.93 -1.36
N PHE A 85 2.58 -5.87 -1.01
CA PHE A 85 1.26 -6.01 -0.39
C PHE A 85 0.18 -5.20 -1.10
N CYS A 86 0.19 -3.87 -1.06
CA CYS A 86 -0.93 -3.06 -1.54
C CYS A 86 -1.16 -3.17 -3.05
N PHE A 87 -0.14 -2.94 -3.89
CA PHE A 87 -0.29 -3.02 -5.34
C PHE A 87 -0.69 -4.42 -5.81
N PRO A 88 0.02 -5.51 -5.40
CA PRO A 88 -0.36 -6.86 -5.80
C PRO A 88 -1.79 -7.24 -5.43
N LEU A 89 -2.27 -6.86 -4.23
CA LEU A 89 -3.64 -7.17 -3.81
C LEU A 89 -4.69 -6.35 -4.57
N ILE A 90 -4.46 -5.05 -4.79
CA ILE A 90 -5.38 -4.21 -5.56
C ILE A 90 -5.51 -4.75 -6.98
N TYR A 91 -4.39 -5.07 -7.62
CA TYR A 91 -4.41 -5.67 -8.95
C TYR A 91 -5.06 -7.05 -8.94
N GLY A 92 -4.74 -7.87 -7.93
CA GLY A 92 -5.30 -9.20 -7.75
C GLY A 92 -6.81 -9.23 -7.66
N LEU A 93 -7.37 -8.42 -6.76
CA LEU A 93 -8.79 -8.42 -6.43
C LEU A 93 -9.63 -7.59 -7.39
N PHE A 94 -9.14 -6.41 -7.79
CA PHE A 94 -9.94 -5.43 -8.53
C PHE A 94 -9.47 -5.25 -9.99
N GLY A 95 -8.35 -5.86 -10.39
CA GLY A 95 -7.80 -5.70 -11.73
C GLY A 95 -7.30 -4.29 -12.03
N LYS A 96 -7.22 -3.42 -11.01
CA LYS A 96 -6.82 -2.03 -11.16
C LYS A 96 -5.29 -1.91 -11.07
N ILE A 97 -4.70 -1.24 -12.05
CA ILE A 97 -3.26 -1.00 -12.13
C ILE A 97 -2.97 0.33 -11.44
N ILE A 98 -2.87 0.32 -10.11
CA ILE A 98 -2.53 1.48 -9.29
C ILE A 98 -1.18 1.18 -8.64
N ARG A 99 -0.09 1.73 -9.15
CA ARG A 99 1.29 1.31 -8.81
C ARG A 99 1.71 1.72 -7.41
N GLN A 100 1.33 2.93 -6.99
CA GLN A 100 1.66 3.49 -5.67
C GLN A 100 0.38 3.90 -4.91
N PRO A 101 -0.49 2.94 -4.54
CA PRO A 101 -1.78 3.21 -3.89
C PRO A 101 -1.67 3.86 -2.50
N ILE A 102 -0.46 3.98 -1.98
CA ILE A 102 -0.12 4.62 -0.70
C ILE A 102 1.02 5.63 -0.90
N ALA A 103 1.03 6.35 -2.02
CA ALA A 103 2.08 7.33 -2.35
C ALA A 103 2.18 8.46 -1.29
N GLY A 104 1.04 8.79 -0.68
CA GLY A 104 0.93 9.72 0.43
C GLY A 104 0.77 11.19 0.02
N ASP A 105 1.03 11.50 -1.25
CA ASP A 105 0.70 12.79 -1.86
C ASP A 105 -0.37 12.53 -2.92
N PHE A 106 -1.42 13.34 -2.91
CA PHE A 106 -2.61 13.10 -3.74
C PHE A 106 -3.20 14.42 -4.20
N MET A 107 -3.90 14.37 -5.33
CA MET A 107 -4.79 15.45 -5.75
C MET A 107 -6.15 14.88 -6.11
N PHE A 108 -7.22 15.54 -5.71
CA PHE A 108 -8.57 15.04 -5.91
C PHE A 108 -9.62 16.14 -6.09
N SER A 109 -10.70 15.79 -6.79
CA SER A 109 -11.87 16.63 -6.98
C SER A 109 -12.61 16.88 -5.66
N HIS A 110 -13.40 17.94 -5.64
CA HIS A 110 -14.36 18.16 -4.56
C HIS A 110 -15.33 16.99 -4.38
N ASP A 111 -15.85 16.43 -5.48
CA ASP A 111 -16.79 15.31 -5.40
C ASP A 111 -16.16 14.07 -4.76
N PHE A 112 -14.88 13.81 -5.04
CA PHE A 112 -14.18 12.73 -4.34
C PHE A 112 -13.90 13.08 -2.87
N CYS A 113 -13.60 14.34 -2.55
CA CYS A 113 -13.50 14.82 -1.16
C CYS A 113 -14.79 14.52 -0.35
N LYS A 114 -15.97 14.79 -0.92
CA LYS A 114 -17.27 14.46 -0.31
C LYS A 114 -17.43 12.95 -0.08
N LYS A 115 -17.07 12.12 -1.05
CA LYS A 115 -17.15 10.65 -0.94
C LYS A 115 -16.19 10.10 0.12
N LEU A 116 -14.98 10.64 0.22
CA LEU A 116 -14.02 10.32 1.27
C LEU A 116 -14.58 10.65 2.65
N HIS A 117 -15.08 11.88 2.83
CA HIS A 117 -15.68 12.33 4.09
C HIS A 117 -16.90 11.49 4.48
N TYR A 118 -17.77 11.15 3.54
CA TYR A 118 -18.90 10.24 3.79
C TYR A 118 -18.42 8.85 4.22
N SER A 119 -17.44 8.27 3.51
CA SER A 119 -16.90 6.94 3.81
C SER A 119 -16.22 6.87 5.17
N LEU A 120 -15.62 7.97 5.63
CA LEU A 120 -15.04 8.06 6.98
C LEU A 120 -16.11 7.92 8.07
N LYS A 121 -17.34 8.37 7.83
CA LYS A 121 -18.46 8.20 8.77
C LYS A 121 -19.00 6.77 8.79
N GLU A 122 -18.89 6.05 7.67
CA GLU A 122 -19.26 4.63 7.55
C GLU A 122 -18.13 3.67 7.96
N THR A 123 -16.97 4.20 8.35
CA THR A 123 -15.78 3.40 8.60
C THR A 123 -16.00 2.45 9.78
N PRO A 124 -15.68 1.15 9.64
CA PRO A 124 -15.77 0.21 10.75
C PRO A 124 -14.95 0.68 11.96
N ILE A 125 -15.52 0.57 13.16
CA ILE A 125 -14.83 0.92 14.42
C ILE A 125 -13.49 0.16 14.54
N SER A 126 -13.42 -1.05 13.99
CA SER A 126 -12.24 -1.92 14.03
C SER A 126 -10.99 -1.35 13.35
N ILE A 127 -11.13 -0.31 12.52
CA ILE A 127 -10.00 0.34 11.82
C ILE A 127 -9.78 1.79 12.20
N GLY A 128 -10.60 2.36 13.11
CA GLY A 128 -10.50 3.78 13.49
C GLY A 128 -9.07 4.20 13.84
N ASN A 129 -8.44 3.49 14.78
CA ASN A 129 -7.06 3.78 15.19
C ASN A 129 -6.01 3.60 14.08
N ASN A 130 -6.28 2.71 13.12
CA ASN A 130 -5.34 2.41 12.04
C ASN A 130 -5.41 3.49 10.96
N ILE A 131 -6.62 3.96 10.66
CA ILE A 131 -6.86 5.05 9.72
C ILE A 131 -6.35 6.37 10.28
N LEU A 132 -6.36 6.60 11.60
CA LEU A 132 -5.81 7.82 12.22
C LEU A 132 -4.29 8.03 11.98
N ASP A 133 -3.57 6.98 11.56
CA ASP A 133 -2.13 7.01 11.27
C ASP A 133 -1.86 6.64 9.80
N TYR A 134 -1.29 5.45 9.50
CA TYR A 134 -0.80 5.05 8.18
C TYR A 134 -1.87 4.37 7.30
N GLY A 135 -3.01 3.98 7.86
CA GLY A 135 -4.09 3.33 7.11
C GLY A 135 -4.85 4.27 6.16
N ILE A 136 -4.76 5.59 6.37
CA ILE A 136 -5.54 6.57 5.60
C ILE A 136 -5.27 6.54 4.10
N ASP A 137 -4.01 6.36 3.69
CA ASP A 137 -3.63 6.43 2.27
C ASP A 137 -4.25 5.27 1.48
N ILE A 138 -4.23 4.05 2.06
CA ILE A 138 -4.88 2.89 1.43
C ILE A 138 -6.40 3.00 1.49
N PHE A 139 -6.95 3.62 2.55
CA PHE A 139 -8.37 3.90 2.66
C PHE A 139 -8.86 4.86 1.56
N PHE A 140 -8.10 5.91 1.23
CA PHE A 140 -8.43 6.80 0.11
C PHE A 140 -8.48 6.01 -1.20
N THR A 141 -7.45 5.22 -1.49
CA THR A 141 -7.40 4.44 -2.74
C THR A 141 -8.50 3.39 -2.84
N LEU A 142 -8.83 2.69 -1.76
CA LEU A 142 -9.93 1.72 -1.77
C LEU A 142 -11.31 2.40 -1.83
N THR A 143 -11.46 3.59 -1.25
CA THR A 143 -12.67 4.40 -1.42
C THR A 143 -12.84 4.85 -2.87
N ALA A 144 -11.76 5.26 -3.55
CA ALA A 144 -11.79 5.57 -4.97
C ALA A 144 -12.27 4.36 -5.80
N ILE A 145 -11.81 3.15 -5.45
CA ILE A 145 -12.28 1.90 -6.07
C ILE A 145 -13.76 1.63 -5.77
N LYS A 146 -14.20 1.75 -4.51
CA LYS A 146 -15.61 1.58 -4.07
C LYS A 146 -16.57 2.42 -4.90
N TYR A 147 -16.25 3.70 -5.08
CA TYR A 147 -17.10 4.65 -5.80
C TYR A 147 -16.78 4.76 -7.30
N LYS A 148 -15.95 3.86 -7.84
CA LYS A 148 -15.54 3.83 -9.26
C LYS A 148 -15.02 5.19 -9.75
N ILE A 149 -14.29 5.89 -8.88
CA ILE A 149 -13.71 7.20 -9.17
C ILE A 149 -12.69 7.08 -10.29
N PRO A 150 -12.71 7.96 -11.31
CA PRO A 150 -11.67 7.99 -12.34
C PRO A 150 -10.29 8.30 -11.71
N ILE A 151 -9.41 7.29 -11.70
CA ILE A 151 -8.04 7.42 -11.15
C ILE A 151 -7.06 7.64 -12.29
N SER A 152 -6.22 8.67 -12.18
CA SER A 152 -5.07 8.87 -13.05
C SER A 152 -3.76 8.80 -12.26
N GLN A 153 -2.68 8.49 -12.97
CA GLN A 153 -1.34 8.43 -12.39
C GLN A 153 -0.40 9.35 -13.16
N VAL A 154 0.49 10.03 -12.44
CA VAL A 154 1.47 10.96 -13.00
C VAL A 154 2.86 10.55 -12.54
N VAL A 155 3.78 10.38 -13.48
CA VAL A 155 5.17 10.07 -13.16
C VAL A 155 5.85 11.35 -12.70
N LEU A 156 6.39 11.33 -11.49
CA LEU A 156 7.10 12.44 -10.89
C LEU A 156 8.54 12.02 -10.55
N ASP A 157 9.41 13.01 -10.33
CA ASP A 157 10.81 12.75 -9.97
C ASP A 157 10.93 12.07 -8.59
N LYS A 158 12.17 11.81 -8.15
CA LYS A 158 12.43 11.19 -6.84
C LYS A 158 11.73 11.94 -5.70
N LYS A 159 10.97 11.19 -4.88
CA LYS A 159 10.47 11.66 -3.58
C LYS A 159 11.57 11.53 -2.54
N ILE A 160 12.18 12.64 -2.13
CA ILE A 160 13.20 12.62 -1.07
C ILE A 160 12.55 12.92 0.27
N HIS A 161 12.61 11.94 1.18
CA HIS A 161 12.00 11.99 2.52
C HIS A 161 12.81 11.14 3.52
N LYS A 162 12.42 11.16 4.80
CA LYS A 162 13.10 10.35 5.83
C LYS A 162 12.88 8.84 5.62
N PRO A 163 13.90 7.98 5.81
CA PRO A 163 13.76 6.54 5.63
C PRO A 163 12.65 5.92 6.50
N SER A 164 11.81 5.07 5.89
CA SER A 164 10.64 4.47 6.55
C SER A 164 10.89 3.05 7.10
N HIS A 165 12.03 2.43 6.81
CA HIS A 165 12.31 1.03 7.17
C HIS A 165 12.25 0.76 8.68
N LEU A 166 12.60 1.74 9.52
CA LEU A 166 12.50 1.64 10.99
C LEU A 166 11.04 1.57 11.48
N LYS A 167 10.09 2.06 10.69
CA LYS A 167 8.65 2.10 11.01
C LYS A 167 7.86 1.04 10.26
N MET A 168 8.52 0.20 9.45
CA MET A 168 7.88 -0.72 8.52
C MET A 168 6.88 -1.68 9.20
N GLU A 169 7.20 -2.18 10.39
CA GLU A 169 6.30 -3.05 11.17
C GLU A 169 5.01 -2.32 11.58
N LYS A 170 5.14 -1.10 12.16
CA LYS A 170 3.99 -0.28 12.57
C LYS A 170 3.15 0.17 11.36
N MET A 171 3.80 0.56 10.27
CA MET A 171 3.11 0.96 9.04
C MET A 171 2.32 -0.22 8.47
N PHE A 172 2.97 -1.38 8.31
CA PHE A 172 2.31 -2.55 7.75
C PHE A 172 1.15 -3.02 8.61
N SER A 173 1.29 -3.06 9.94
CA SER A 173 0.23 -3.53 10.84
C SER A 173 -1.06 -2.70 10.77
N GLN A 174 -0.94 -1.39 10.56
CA GLN A 174 -2.10 -0.52 10.37
C GLN A 174 -2.69 -0.69 8.97
N ILE A 175 -1.84 -0.68 7.93
CA ILE A 175 -2.26 -0.78 6.52
C ILE A 175 -2.93 -2.12 6.23
N VAL A 176 -2.40 -3.24 6.75
CA VAL A 176 -2.96 -4.58 6.50
C VAL A 176 -4.38 -4.72 7.05
N VAL A 177 -4.63 -4.22 8.26
CA VAL A 177 -5.95 -4.27 8.88
C VAL A 177 -6.92 -3.35 8.16
N THR A 178 -6.53 -2.10 7.86
CA THR A 178 -7.37 -1.18 7.08
C THR A 178 -7.73 -1.76 5.72
N MET A 179 -6.74 -2.30 5.00
CA MET A 179 -6.97 -2.89 3.69
C MET A 179 -7.92 -4.09 3.75
N PHE A 180 -7.71 -5.02 4.68
CA PHE A 180 -8.52 -6.23 4.78
C PHE A 180 -9.96 -5.95 5.21
N GLU A 181 -10.19 -5.03 6.15
CA GLU A 181 -11.54 -4.63 6.57
C GLU A 181 -12.29 -3.93 5.44
N ILE A 182 -11.65 -3.00 4.73
CA ILE A 182 -12.30 -2.34 3.59
C ILE A 182 -12.59 -3.34 2.47
N ILE A 183 -11.66 -4.23 2.12
CA ILE A 183 -11.92 -5.32 1.14
C ILE A 183 -13.14 -6.15 1.55
N LYS A 184 -13.29 -6.46 2.84
CA LYS A 184 -14.43 -7.21 3.38
C LYS A 184 -15.76 -6.44 3.25
N THR A 185 -15.75 -5.11 3.17
CA THR A 185 -16.95 -4.32 2.85
C THR A 185 -17.27 -4.28 1.35
N LEU A 186 -16.28 -4.53 0.48
CA LEU A 186 -16.40 -4.46 -0.99
C LEU A 186 -16.84 -5.77 -1.67
N LYS A 187 -17.36 -6.75 -0.91
CA LYS A 187 -17.57 -8.17 -1.30
C LYS A 187 -18.11 -8.46 -2.72
N THR A 188 -18.73 -7.49 -3.39
CA THR A 188 -19.39 -7.61 -4.70
C THR A 188 -18.60 -7.08 -5.89
N ASP A 189 -17.47 -6.38 -5.70
CA ASP A 189 -16.75 -5.67 -6.79
C ASP A 189 -15.49 -6.38 -7.31
N PHE A 190 -15.30 -7.65 -6.95
CA PHE A 190 -14.15 -8.41 -7.40
C PHE A 190 -14.27 -8.77 -8.89
N VAL A 191 -13.27 -8.38 -9.68
CA VAL A 191 -13.33 -8.49 -11.15
C VAL A 191 -12.99 -9.92 -11.59
N SER A 192 -13.96 -10.60 -12.22
CA SER A 192 -13.84 -11.96 -12.74
C SER A 192 -13.09 -12.07 -14.07
N SER A 193 -13.06 -11.00 -14.88
CA SER A 193 -12.49 -10.98 -16.23
C SER A 193 -11.01 -10.58 -16.28
N ILE A 194 -10.28 -11.16 -17.23
CA ILE A 194 -8.83 -11.01 -17.41
C ILE A 194 -8.60 -10.12 -18.64
N ASN A 195 -8.15 -8.89 -18.44
CA ASN A 195 -7.29 -8.23 -19.43
C ASN A 195 -5.89 -8.18 -18.83
N SER A 196 -5.08 -9.19 -19.14
CA SER A 196 -3.69 -9.30 -18.71
C SER A 196 -2.74 -8.43 -19.54
N SER A 197 -3.26 -7.65 -20.48
CA SER A 197 -2.49 -7.14 -21.62
C SER A 197 -1.60 -5.93 -21.33
N GLU A 198 -1.71 -5.19 -20.23
CA GLU A 198 -1.05 -3.87 -20.16
C GLU A 198 -0.55 -3.46 -18.76
N ILE A 199 0.27 -4.27 -18.09
CA ILE A 199 1.13 -3.70 -17.04
C ILE A 199 2.43 -3.23 -17.69
N ASN A 200 2.43 -2.02 -18.24
CA ASN A 200 3.62 -1.37 -18.79
C ASN A 200 4.09 -0.22 -17.88
N PHE A 201 5.02 -0.48 -16.96
CA PHE A 201 5.68 0.55 -16.12
C PHE A 201 7.11 0.91 -16.58
N TYR A 202 7.48 0.51 -17.81
CA TYR A 202 8.85 0.33 -18.30
C TYR A 202 9.76 1.57 -18.20
N ASN A 203 9.22 2.78 -18.13
CA ASN A 203 10.01 4.02 -18.19
C ASN A 203 10.20 4.76 -16.85
N GLN A 204 9.92 4.13 -15.70
CA GLN A 204 9.73 4.88 -14.43
C GLN A 204 10.90 4.82 -13.43
N TYR A 205 11.94 4.01 -13.67
CA TYR A 205 13.02 3.76 -12.70
C TYR A 205 14.41 3.84 -13.36
N SER A 206 14.91 5.07 -13.54
CA SER A 206 16.20 5.33 -14.18
C SER A 206 17.22 5.99 -13.25
N GLN A 207 17.31 5.58 -11.98
CA GLN A 207 18.40 6.05 -11.11
C GLN A 207 18.91 4.93 -10.20
N GLU A 208 20.22 4.73 -10.22
CA GLU A 208 20.93 4.02 -9.15
C GLU A 208 20.86 4.89 -7.89
N PHE A 209 20.40 4.32 -6.79
CA PHE A 209 20.27 5.02 -5.51
C PHE A 209 21.31 4.49 -4.52
N GLU A 210 21.77 5.36 -3.62
CA GLU A 210 22.65 4.97 -2.54
C GLU A 210 22.08 3.76 -1.77
N ILE A 211 22.93 2.75 -1.60
CA ILE A 211 22.64 1.55 -0.83
C ILE A 211 22.47 1.98 0.63
N PHE A 212 21.21 2.13 1.08
CA PHE A 212 20.92 2.35 2.48
C PHE A 212 21.42 1.18 3.33
N SER A 213 21.71 1.45 4.61
CA SER A 213 22.23 0.53 5.63
C SER A 213 21.27 -0.61 6.03
N HIS A 214 20.42 -1.10 5.12
CA HIS A 214 19.44 -2.15 5.36
C HIS A 214 20.09 -3.49 5.76
N LYS A 215 21.36 -3.73 5.44
CA LYS A 215 22.04 -5.00 5.71
C LYS A 215 22.03 -5.36 7.21
N SER A 216 22.43 -4.43 8.08
CA SER A 216 22.47 -4.68 9.53
C SER A 216 21.06 -4.86 10.11
N PHE A 217 20.11 -4.01 9.71
CA PHE A 217 18.70 -4.13 10.10
C PHE A 217 18.09 -5.47 9.64
N GLY A 218 18.30 -5.84 8.37
CA GLY A 218 17.78 -7.06 7.77
C GLY A 218 18.34 -8.32 8.43
N ILE A 219 19.65 -8.36 8.72
CA ILE A 219 20.26 -9.49 9.45
C ILE A 219 19.64 -9.65 10.84
N LYS A 220 19.53 -8.54 11.61
CA LYS A 220 18.94 -8.57 12.95
C LYS A 220 17.49 -9.05 12.90
N LYS A 221 16.67 -8.42 12.05
CA LYS A 221 15.24 -8.76 11.92
C LYS A 221 15.01 -10.17 11.45
N ARG A 222 15.81 -10.68 10.51
CA ARG A 222 15.70 -12.07 10.05
C ARG A 222 15.92 -13.07 11.18
N LYS A 223 16.91 -12.84 12.06
CA LYS A 223 17.14 -13.69 13.25
C LYS A 223 15.94 -13.68 14.19
N GLU A 224 15.40 -12.49 14.49
CA GLU A 224 14.20 -12.32 15.33
C GLU A 224 13.00 -13.07 14.73
N ILE A 225 12.79 -12.95 13.42
CA ILE A 225 11.69 -13.62 12.71
C ILE A 225 11.84 -15.13 12.77
N PHE A 226 13.03 -15.70 12.56
CA PHE A 226 13.21 -17.15 12.56
C PHE A 226 12.97 -17.75 13.96
N ILE A 227 13.41 -17.06 15.01
CA ILE A 227 13.08 -17.41 16.39
C ILE A 227 11.56 -17.38 16.59
N PHE A 228 10.88 -16.33 16.11
CA PHE A 228 9.43 -16.21 16.20
C PHE A 228 8.71 -17.34 15.44
N LEU A 229 9.14 -17.69 14.23
CA LEU A 229 8.56 -18.76 13.43
C LEU A 229 8.68 -20.12 14.13
N ASN A 230 9.84 -20.44 14.69
CA ASN A 230 10.05 -21.67 15.46
C ASN A 230 9.14 -21.74 16.69
N LYS A 231 9.06 -20.65 17.47
CA LYS A 231 8.18 -20.59 18.65
C LYS A 231 6.70 -20.75 18.29
N ASN A 232 6.29 -20.33 17.10
CA ASN A 232 4.90 -20.36 16.65
C ASN A 232 4.64 -21.40 15.55
N GLU A 233 5.50 -22.42 15.41
CA GLU A 233 5.39 -23.41 14.33
C GLU A 233 4.03 -24.13 14.34
N LYS A 234 3.55 -24.52 15.53
CA LYS A 234 2.24 -25.17 15.69
C LYS A 234 1.10 -24.33 15.10
N PHE A 235 1.14 -23.02 15.32
CA PHE A 235 0.16 -22.10 14.73
C PHE A 235 0.26 -22.11 13.21
N TYR A 236 1.46 -21.87 12.64
CA TYR A 236 1.63 -21.82 11.18
C TYR A 236 1.28 -23.14 10.48
N LYS A 237 1.62 -24.27 11.11
CA LYS A 237 1.29 -25.61 10.60
C LYS A 237 -0.22 -25.83 10.56
N SER A 238 -0.92 -25.48 11.65
CA SER A 238 -2.39 -25.58 11.72
C SER A 238 -3.07 -24.61 10.75
N PHE A 239 -2.59 -23.36 10.71
CA PHE A 239 -3.18 -22.27 9.94
C PHE A 239 -3.02 -22.46 8.43
N LEU A 240 -1.80 -22.79 7.96
CA LEU A 240 -1.49 -22.96 6.54
C LEU A 240 -1.79 -24.37 6.00
N ARG A 241 -2.00 -25.37 6.88
CA ARG A 241 -2.31 -26.76 6.49
C ARG A 241 -1.34 -27.28 5.42
N LYS A 242 -1.84 -27.73 4.26
CA LYS A 242 -1.04 -28.22 3.13
C LYS A 242 -0.03 -27.20 2.58
N ASN A 243 -0.26 -25.90 2.80
CA ASN A 243 0.61 -24.82 2.36
C ASN A 243 1.79 -24.57 3.32
N PHE A 244 1.78 -25.15 4.53
CA PHE A 244 2.87 -25.02 5.49
C PHE A 244 4.22 -25.52 4.93
N LYS A 245 4.19 -26.51 4.03
CA LYS A 245 5.39 -27.02 3.35
C LYS A 245 6.19 -25.93 2.62
N TYR A 246 5.51 -24.95 2.02
CA TYR A 246 6.17 -23.84 1.32
C TYR A 246 6.91 -22.93 2.29
N LEU A 247 6.29 -22.61 3.43
CA LEU A 247 6.92 -21.82 4.49
C LEU A 247 8.12 -22.56 5.09
N LYS A 248 7.99 -23.86 5.36
CA LYS A 248 9.10 -24.69 5.87
C LYS A 248 10.28 -24.73 4.91
N ASN A 249 10.04 -24.91 3.61
CA ASN A 249 11.09 -24.89 2.59
C ASN A 249 11.79 -23.51 2.53
N CYS A 250 11.02 -22.42 2.53
CA CYS A 250 11.59 -21.07 2.58
C CYS A 250 12.43 -20.85 3.84
N HIS A 251 11.98 -21.38 4.99
CA HIS A 251 12.70 -21.22 6.26
C HIS A 251 14.04 -21.95 6.22
N TYR A 252 14.07 -23.17 5.68
CA TYR A 252 15.29 -23.94 5.45
C TYR A 252 16.27 -23.22 4.52
N ASN A 253 15.79 -22.72 3.38
CA ASN A 253 16.61 -21.97 2.42
C ASN A 253 16.95 -20.55 2.90
N GLY A 254 16.34 -20.10 4.00
CA GLY A 254 16.57 -18.78 4.57
C GLY A 254 15.96 -17.61 3.79
N PHE A 255 15.11 -17.90 2.80
CA PHE A 255 14.63 -16.94 1.81
C PHE A 255 13.13 -17.09 1.54
N LEU A 256 12.35 -16.00 1.65
CA LEU A 256 10.91 -16.02 1.37
C LEU A 256 10.63 -15.63 -0.08
N SER A 257 10.39 -16.66 -0.91
CA SER A 257 10.09 -16.51 -2.34
C SER A 257 8.77 -15.79 -2.62
N ASN A 258 8.68 -15.16 -3.80
CA ASN A 258 7.44 -14.56 -4.32
C ASN A 258 6.26 -15.53 -4.29
N HIS A 259 6.48 -16.76 -4.75
CA HIS A 259 5.46 -17.80 -4.77
C HIS A 259 4.95 -18.15 -3.36
N CYS A 260 5.87 -18.35 -2.41
CA CYS A 260 5.47 -18.65 -1.03
C CYS A 260 4.73 -17.48 -0.37
N TRP A 261 5.20 -16.25 -0.59
CA TRP A 261 4.55 -15.05 -0.08
C TRP A 261 3.11 -14.89 -0.59
N VAL A 262 2.89 -15.06 -1.89
CA VAL A 262 1.54 -14.99 -2.47
C VAL A 262 0.63 -16.05 -1.85
N ILE A 263 1.10 -17.30 -1.70
CA ILE A 263 0.32 -18.36 -1.06
C ILE A 263 -0.05 -17.96 0.37
N ILE A 264 0.92 -17.51 1.18
CA ILE A 264 0.68 -17.07 2.56
C ILE A 264 -0.38 -15.97 2.57
N LEU A 265 -0.18 -14.92 1.77
CA LEU A 265 -1.06 -13.77 1.71
C LEU A 265 -2.50 -14.16 1.37
N LEU A 266 -2.68 -15.08 0.42
CA LEU A 266 -3.99 -15.59 0.04
C LEU A 266 -4.65 -16.42 1.15
N ASN A 267 -3.91 -17.26 1.88
CA ASN A 267 -4.47 -18.00 3.01
C ASN A 267 -4.92 -17.06 4.13
N PHE A 268 -4.14 -16.01 4.41
CA PHE A 268 -4.51 -14.98 5.38
C PHE A 268 -5.75 -14.20 4.95
N LEU A 269 -5.79 -13.74 3.70
CA LEU A 269 -6.94 -13.03 3.14
C LEU A 269 -8.20 -13.90 3.18
N GLU A 270 -8.12 -15.14 2.70
CA GLU A 270 -9.26 -16.07 2.67
C GLU A 270 -9.87 -16.27 4.07
N LYS A 271 -9.03 -16.61 5.05
CA LYS A 271 -9.48 -16.83 6.44
C LYS A 271 -10.03 -15.56 7.06
N TYR A 272 -9.45 -14.41 6.73
CA TYR A 272 -9.95 -13.12 7.20
C TYR A 272 -11.33 -12.80 6.63
N LEU A 273 -11.54 -12.99 5.33
CA LEU A 273 -12.84 -12.78 4.68
C LEU A 273 -13.93 -13.72 5.22
N LYS A 274 -13.55 -14.94 5.63
CA LYS A 274 -14.41 -15.92 6.32
C LYS A 274 -14.66 -15.63 7.81
N ASN A 275 -14.11 -14.56 8.37
CA ASN A 275 -14.14 -14.25 9.81
C ASN A 275 -13.43 -15.28 10.70
N GLU A 276 -12.52 -16.09 10.16
CA GLU A 276 -11.75 -17.09 10.91
C GLU A 276 -10.46 -16.51 11.53
N LEU A 277 -10.21 -15.21 11.34
CA LEU A 277 -8.98 -14.54 11.79
C LEU A 277 -9.28 -13.13 12.29
N SER A 278 -8.93 -12.85 13.55
CA SER A 278 -9.07 -11.51 14.14
C SER A 278 -7.92 -10.58 13.75
N ASN A 279 -8.12 -9.26 13.89
CA ASN A 279 -7.11 -8.23 13.59
C ASN A 279 -5.81 -8.44 14.39
N ILE A 280 -5.93 -8.87 15.64
CA ILE A 280 -4.79 -9.14 16.53
C ILE A 280 -3.95 -10.29 15.97
N LEU A 281 -4.59 -11.40 15.57
CA LEU A 281 -3.88 -12.56 15.04
C LEU A 281 -3.33 -12.30 13.63
N LEU A 282 -4.06 -11.54 12.80
CA LEU A 282 -3.60 -11.08 11.50
C LEU A 282 -2.28 -10.31 11.64
N VAL A 283 -2.25 -9.27 12.47
CA VAL A 283 -1.05 -8.46 12.69
C VAL A 283 0.07 -9.31 13.28
N LYS A 284 -0.22 -10.09 14.33
CA LYS A 284 0.78 -10.91 15.02
C LYS A 284 1.50 -11.88 14.10
N TYR A 285 0.79 -12.55 13.19
CA TYR A 285 1.36 -13.66 12.42
C TYR A 285 1.70 -13.32 10.97
N LEU A 286 1.08 -12.31 10.35
CA LEU A 286 1.41 -11.90 8.99
C LEU A 286 2.56 -10.90 8.95
N THR A 287 2.67 -9.99 9.93
CA THR A 287 3.70 -8.94 9.93
C THR A 287 5.13 -9.52 9.87
N PRO A 288 5.53 -10.52 10.68
CA PRO A 288 6.89 -11.08 10.59
C PRO A 288 7.21 -11.68 9.21
N LEU A 289 6.23 -12.31 8.57
CA LEU A 289 6.37 -12.87 7.22
C LEU A 289 6.50 -11.78 6.16
N PHE A 290 5.75 -10.69 6.29
CA PHE A 290 5.89 -9.52 5.42
C PHE A 290 7.29 -8.90 5.55
N ILE A 291 7.78 -8.67 6.77
CA ILE A 291 9.12 -8.12 7.00
C ILE A 291 10.19 -9.03 6.37
N TRP A 292 10.03 -10.36 6.50
CA TRP A 292 10.93 -11.31 5.85
C TRP A 292 10.83 -11.28 4.33
N ARG A 293 9.64 -11.08 3.73
CA ARG A 293 9.50 -10.86 2.28
C ARG A 293 10.29 -9.63 1.84
N SER A 294 10.15 -8.51 2.55
CA SER A 294 10.87 -7.27 2.26
C SER A 294 12.38 -7.48 2.29
N ILE A 295 12.90 -8.12 3.36
CA ILE A 295 14.32 -8.45 3.49
C ILE A 295 14.79 -9.38 2.37
N SER A 296 13.97 -10.37 2.01
CA SER A 296 14.26 -11.29 0.91
C SER A 296 14.37 -10.53 -0.41
N HIS A 297 13.45 -9.63 -0.72
CA HIS A 297 13.54 -8.78 -1.91
C HIS A 297 14.79 -7.89 -1.90
N TRP A 298 15.14 -7.27 -0.77
CA TRP A 298 16.36 -6.46 -0.68
C TRP A 298 17.62 -7.25 -1.02
N ILE A 299 17.72 -8.49 -0.56
CA ILE A 299 18.84 -9.39 -0.89
C ILE A 299 18.86 -9.73 -2.39
N GLN A 300 17.69 -9.96 -3.01
CA GLN A 300 17.60 -10.19 -4.45
C GLN A 300 18.03 -8.96 -5.24
N ALA A 301 17.52 -7.80 -4.84
CA ALA A 301 17.72 -6.52 -5.51
C ALA A 301 19.19 -6.11 -5.61
N GLU A 302 20.08 -6.62 -4.76
CA GLU A 302 21.55 -6.43 -4.90
C GLU A 302 22.10 -6.97 -6.22
N LYS A 303 21.36 -7.84 -6.92
CA LYS A 303 21.77 -8.47 -8.18
C LYS A 303 20.86 -8.12 -9.37
N LEU A 304 19.91 -7.21 -9.17
CA LEU A 304 18.90 -6.88 -10.18
C LEU A 304 19.07 -5.43 -10.64
N THR A 305 18.81 -5.22 -11.92
CA THR A 305 18.53 -3.89 -12.45
C THR A 305 17.17 -3.40 -11.93
N SER A 306 16.93 -2.08 -12.01
CA SER A 306 15.64 -1.50 -11.67
C SER A 306 14.46 -2.11 -12.45
N PHE A 307 14.72 -2.45 -13.72
CA PHE A 307 13.77 -3.10 -14.60
C PHE A 307 13.42 -4.53 -14.15
N GLU A 308 14.43 -5.34 -13.83
CA GLU A 308 14.21 -6.72 -13.38
C GLU A 308 13.49 -6.77 -12.03
N ALA A 309 13.85 -5.88 -11.10
CA ALA A 309 13.18 -5.77 -9.81
C ALA A 309 11.70 -5.37 -9.96
N GLU A 310 11.39 -4.43 -10.85
CA GLU A 310 10.00 -4.06 -11.17
C GLU A 310 9.23 -5.23 -11.79
N ASN A 311 9.86 -5.98 -12.71
CA ASN A 311 9.24 -7.17 -13.30
C ASN A 311 8.96 -8.26 -12.26
N GLU A 312 9.82 -8.44 -11.25
CA GLU A 312 9.50 -9.36 -10.14
C GLU A 312 8.21 -8.97 -9.41
N ILE A 313 8.00 -7.67 -9.18
CA ILE A 313 6.81 -7.13 -8.50
C ILE A 313 5.56 -7.34 -9.36
N ILE A 314 5.65 -7.04 -10.66
CA ILE A 314 4.57 -7.27 -11.63
C ILE A 314 4.22 -8.76 -11.70
N ASN A 315 5.22 -9.63 -11.82
CA ASN A 315 5.02 -11.08 -11.86
C ASN A 315 4.38 -11.61 -10.56
N GLN A 316 4.76 -11.07 -9.40
CA GLN A 316 4.11 -11.38 -8.13
C GLN A 316 2.61 -11.00 -8.16
N ALA A 317 2.27 -9.81 -8.67
CA ALA A 317 0.90 -9.33 -8.78
C ALA A 317 0.07 -10.20 -9.77
N ILE A 318 0.65 -10.56 -10.92
CA ILE A 318 0.03 -11.46 -11.91
C ILE A 318 -0.21 -12.84 -11.31
N PHE A 319 0.77 -13.40 -10.60
CA PHE A 319 0.63 -14.70 -9.95
C PHE A 319 -0.46 -14.69 -8.88
N LEU A 320 -0.52 -13.62 -8.08
CA LEU A 320 -1.59 -13.41 -7.09
C LEU A 320 -2.97 -13.33 -7.77
N ARG A 321 -3.12 -12.53 -8.83
CA ARG A 321 -4.38 -12.42 -9.60
C ARG A 321 -4.84 -13.76 -10.16
N LYS A 322 -3.93 -14.53 -10.77
CA LYS A 322 -4.21 -15.89 -11.27
C LYS A 322 -4.65 -16.83 -10.15
N SER A 323 -4.05 -16.71 -8.97
CA SER A 323 -4.32 -17.57 -7.82
C SER A 323 -5.63 -17.22 -7.10
N ILE A 324 -6.07 -15.96 -7.11
CA ILE A 324 -7.35 -15.52 -6.52
C ILE A 324 -8.55 -16.18 -7.20
N LYS A 325 -8.52 -16.36 -8.53
CA LYS A 325 -9.61 -17.03 -9.27
C LYS A 325 -9.96 -18.38 -8.66
N ASN A 326 -8.96 -19.15 -8.24
CA ASN A 326 -9.17 -20.49 -7.67
C ASN A 326 -9.81 -20.46 -6.27
N ILE A 327 -9.68 -19.36 -5.54
CA ILE A 327 -10.25 -19.19 -4.19
C ILE A 327 -11.68 -18.63 -4.27
N MET A 328 -11.91 -17.67 -5.16
CA MET A 328 -13.18 -16.99 -5.32
C MET A 328 -14.26 -17.81 -6.02
N ILE A 329 -13.91 -18.67 -6.97
CA ILE A 329 -14.86 -19.60 -7.64
C ILE A 329 -15.49 -20.60 -6.63
N ASN A 330 -14.87 -20.81 -5.47
CA ASN A 330 -15.34 -21.76 -4.46
C ASN A 330 -16.09 -21.10 -3.29
N GLN A 331 -16.37 -19.79 -3.35
CA GLN A 331 -16.93 -19.02 -2.21
C GLN A 331 -18.11 -18.11 -2.58
N PHE A 332 -18.52 -18.10 -3.84
CA PHE A 332 -19.73 -17.41 -4.31
C PHE A 332 -20.57 -18.37 -5.15
#